data_AF-A0AAD6MIB6-F1
#
_entry.id   AF-A0AAD6MIB6-F1
#
_cell.length_a   1.000
_cell.length_b   1.000
_cell.length_c   1.000
_cell.angle_alpha   90.00
_cell.angle_beta   90.00
_cell.angle_gamma   90.00
#
_symmetry.space_group_name_H-M   'P 1'
#
loop_
_entity.id
_entity.type
_entity.pdbx_description
1 polymer ?
#
loop_
_entity_poly.entity_id
_entity_poly.type
_entity_poly.pdbx_seq_one_letter_code
_entity_poly.pdbx_strand_id
1 'polypeptide(L)'
;MALAPILADAIVECLGSTRMIRGRPLHHRVWNGLWPLERRCTREFYSFGMETLLKLDLNGTRRFFDAFFDLDPYYWQGFLSSRLSLRELLFLSLSLFSNASNPSRFDIVTKCPVPLVKMMGNLALEAI
;
A
#
# COMPACT_ATOMS: atom_id res chain seq x y z
N MET A 1 13.00 -10.73 5.20
CA MET A 1 14.47 -10.59 5.25
C MET A 1 15.11 -11.04 3.91
N ALA A 2 14.59 -10.56 2.76
CA ALA A 2 15.01 -11.00 1.42
C ALA A 2 15.62 -9.88 0.54
N LEU A 3 15.78 -8.67 1.09
CA LEU A 3 16.24 -7.49 0.34
C LEU A 3 17.75 -7.25 0.44
N ALA A 4 18.41 -7.85 1.43
CA ALA A 4 19.86 -7.80 1.58
C ALA A 4 20.64 -8.22 0.32
N PRO A 5 20.29 -9.33 -0.38
CA PRO A 5 20.99 -9.67 -1.62
C PRO A 5 20.76 -8.65 -2.74
N ILE A 6 19.52 -8.19 -2.94
CA ILE A 6 19.19 -7.18 -3.96
C ILE A 6 19.99 -5.88 -3.73
N LEU A 7 20.14 -5.47 -2.47
CA LEU A 7 20.97 -4.33 -2.10
C LEU A 7 22.45 -4.56 -2.42
N ALA A 8 22.98 -5.72 -2.05
CA ALA A 8 24.38 -6.06 -2.29
C ALA A 8 24.69 -6.06 -3.80
N ASP A 9 23.83 -6.69 -4.60
CA ASP A 9 23.98 -6.74 -6.06
C ASP A 9 23.95 -5.34 -6.68
N ALA A 10 23.01 -4.48 -6.27
CA ALA A 10 22.92 -3.11 -6.75
C ALA A 10 24.17 -2.27 -6.43
N ILE A 11 24.77 -2.49 -5.24
CA ILE A 11 26.02 -1.83 -4.84
C ILE A 11 27.20 -2.34 -5.69
N VAL A 12 27.33 -3.66 -5.84
CA VAL A 12 28.40 -4.28 -6.64
C VAL A 12 28.34 -3.79 -8.09
N GLU A 13 27.16 -3.75 -8.70
CA GLU A 13 26.98 -3.28 -10.08
C GLU A 13 27.41 -1.81 -10.25
N CYS A 14 27.05 -0.95 -9.29
CA CYS A 14 27.40 0.47 -9.35
C CYS A 14 28.90 0.73 -9.12
N LEU A 15 29.55 -0.09 -8.28
CA LEU A 15 30.97 0.05 -7.97
C LEU A 15 31.88 -0.65 -8.99
N GLY A 16 31.41 -1.73 -9.62
CA GLY A 16 32.17 -2.57 -10.56
C GLY A 16 32.10 -2.15 -12.04
N SER A 17 31.26 -1.17 -12.41
CA SER A 17 31.18 -0.67 -13.79
C SER A 17 32.43 0.11 -14.21
N THR A 18 32.79 0.07 -15.51
CA THR A 18 33.93 0.78 -16.13
C THR A 18 34.03 2.25 -15.73
N ARG A 19 32.88 2.86 -15.41
CA ARG A 19 32.78 4.14 -14.70
C ARG A 19 31.97 3.95 -13.42
N MET A 20 32.69 3.91 -12.30
CA MET A 20 32.10 3.80 -10.96
C MET A 20 31.07 4.91 -10.70
N ILE A 21 29.87 4.50 -10.30
CA ILE A 21 28.76 5.39 -9.95
C ILE A 21 28.82 5.70 -8.46
N ARG A 22 28.91 6.98 -8.09
CA ARG A 22 29.00 7.44 -6.69
C ARG A 22 27.99 8.54 -6.38
N GLY A 23 27.70 8.74 -5.10
CA GLY A 23 26.85 9.84 -4.62
C GLY A 23 25.37 9.62 -4.96
N ARG A 24 24.68 10.69 -5.37
CA ARG A 24 23.23 10.68 -5.59
C ARG A 24 22.73 9.58 -6.56
N PRO A 25 23.38 9.32 -7.71
CA PRO A 25 22.93 8.28 -8.63
C PRO A 25 23.02 6.86 -8.04
N LEU A 26 24.07 6.55 -7.26
CA LEU A 26 24.18 5.27 -6.54
C LEU A 26 23.05 5.13 -5.53
N HIS A 27 22.83 6.15 -4.70
CA HIS A 27 21.76 6.15 -3.70
C HIS A 27 20.40 5.94 -4.34
N HIS A 28 20.11 6.64 -5.44
CA HIS A 28 18.84 6.51 -6.15
C HIS A 28 18.62 5.09 -6.69
N ARG A 29 19.65 4.49 -7.30
CA ARG A 29 19.58 3.14 -7.86
C ARG A 29 19.36 2.08 -6.77
N VAL A 30 20.11 2.19 -5.68
CA VAL A 30 19.97 1.35 -4.50
C VAL A 30 18.58 1.50 -3.87
N TRP A 31 18.11 2.73 -3.70
CA TRP A 31 16.79 3.02 -3.13
C TRP A 31 15.67 2.40 -3.97
N ASN A 32 15.72 2.55 -5.29
CA ASN A 32 14.72 1.99 -6.20
C ASN A 32 14.75 0.45 -6.22
N GLY A 33 15.92 -0.17 -6.06
CA GLY A 33 16.04 -1.63 -5.95
C GLY A 33 15.44 -2.17 -4.65
N LEU A 34 15.67 -1.48 -3.53
CA LEU A 34 15.12 -1.86 -2.22
C LEU A 34 13.60 -1.62 -2.13
N TRP A 35 13.18 -0.46 -2.62
CA TRP A 35 11.81 0.03 -2.58
C TRP A 35 11.34 0.35 -4.01
N PRO A 36 10.92 -0.66 -4.78
CA PRO A 36 10.26 -0.41 -6.06
C PRO A 36 8.99 0.42 -5.86
N LEU A 37 8.62 1.20 -6.88
CA LEU A 37 7.43 2.07 -6.86
C LEU A 37 6.18 1.31 -6.39
N GLU A 38 5.91 0.15 -6.99
CA GLU A 38 4.75 -0.68 -6.64
C GLU A 38 4.72 -1.04 -5.16
N ARG A 39 5.87 -1.30 -4.54
CA ARG A 39 5.97 -1.66 -3.12
C ARG A 39 5.67 -0.47 -2.21
N ARG A 40 6.12 0.73 -2.60
CA ARG A 40 5.81 1.97 -1.88
C ARG A 40 4.31 2.25 -1.96
N CYS A 41 3.74 2.18 -3.16
CA CYS A 41 2.31 2.36 -3.37
C CYS A 41 1.47 1.33 -2.59
N THR A 42 1.86 0.06 -2.63
CA THR A 42 1.22 -1.03 -1.86
C THR A 42 1.24 -0.73 -0.36
N ARG A 43 2.39 -0.27 0.16
CA ARG A 43 2.53 0.14 1.56
C ARG A 43 1.59 1.29 1.92
N GLU A 44 1.44 2.29 1.05
CA GLU A 44 0.51 3.41 1.27
C GLU A 44 -0.95 2.94 1.34
N PHE A 45 -1.35 1.97 0.50
CA PHE A 45 -2.69 1.35 0.58
C PHE A 45 -2.93 0.63 1.91
N TYR A 46 -1.95 -0.15 2.38
CA TYR A 46 -2.06 -0.80 3.69
C TYR A 46 -2.11 0.21 4.84
N SER A 47 -1.28 1.26 4.78
CA SER A 47 -1.32 2.35 5.76
C SER A 47 -2.68 3.05 5.78
N PHE A 48 -3.25 3.34 4.60
CA PHE A 48 -4.59 3.89 4.47
C PHE A 48 -5.66 3.01 5.09
N GLY A 49 -5.61 1.69 4.83
CA GLY A 49 -6.56 0.74 5.42
C GLY A 49 -6.50 0.75 6.94
N MET A 50 -5.30 0.73 7.52
CA MET A 50 -5.11 0.77 8.97
C MET A 50 -5.55 2.11 9.60
N GLU A 51 -5.22 3.24 8.97
CA GLU A 51 -5.67 4.56 9.43
C GLU A 51 -7.19 4.70 9.37
N THR A 52 -7.82 4.14 8.33
CA THR A 52 -9.28 4.06 8.19
C THR A 52 -9.90 3.27 9.34
N LEU A 53 -9.36 2.09 9.64
CA LEU A 53 -9.83 1.26 10.75
C LEU A 53 -9.76 1.99 12.11
N LEU A 54 -8.72 2.78 12.36
CA LEU A 54 -8.56 3.56 13.59
C LEU A 54 -9.59 4.70 13.75
N LYS A 55 -10.22 5.14 12.66
CA LYS A 55 -11.20 6.23 12.67
C LYS A 55 -12.65 5.77 12.78
N LEU A 56 -12.91 4.47 12.61
CA LEU A 56 -14.25 3.90 12.71
C LEU A 56 -14.63 3.72 14.19
N ASP A 57 -15.86 4.08 14.53
CA ASP A 57 -16.46 3.75 15.83
C ASP A 57 -16.82 2.25 15.90
N LEU A 58 -17.22 1.76 17.08
CA LEU A 58 -17.55 0.35 17.28
C LEU A 58 -18.58 -0.20 16.26
N ASN A 59 -19.59 0.59 15.91
CA ASN A 59 -20.63 0.17 14.97
C ASN A 59 -20.16 0.25 13.51
N GLY A 60 -19.34 1.24 13.18
CA GLY A 60 -18.66 1.36 11.89
C GLY A 60 -17.69 0.20 11.64
N THR A 61 -16.87 -0.13 12.64
CA THR A 61 -15.90 -1.23 12.58
C THR A 61 -16.59 -2.58 12.41
N ARG A 62 -17.69 -2.83 13.13
CA ARG A 62 -18.50 -4.06 12.93
C ARG A 62 -19.04 -4.18 11.52
N ARG A 63 -19.69 -3.12 11.01
CA ARG A 63 -20.23 -3.09 9.64
C ARG A 63 -19.14 -3.24 8.57
N PHE A 64 -17.97 -2.63 8.81
CA PHE A 64 -16.82 -2.78 7.94
C PHE A 64 -16.34 -4.24 7.89
N PHE A 65 -16.10 -4.87 9.04
CA PHE A 65 -15.62 -6.24 9.08
C PHE A 65 -16.63 -7.25 8.57
N ASP A 66 -17.93 -7.00 8.77
CA ASP A 66 -19.01 -7.81 8.20
C ASP A 66 -18.93 -7.83 6.67
N ALA A 67 -18.89 -6.67 6.03
CA ALA A 67 -18.70 -6.56 4.57
C ALA A 67 -17.32 -7.06 4.10
N PHE A 68 -16.28 -6.93 4.93
CA PHE A 68 -14.92 -7.36 4.60
C PHE A 68 -14.73 -8.86 4.59
N PHE A 69 -15.32 -9.56 5.56
CA PHE A 69 -15.27 -11.03 5.62
C PHE A 69 -16.28 -11.70 4.69
N ASP A 70 -17.28 -10.96 4.18
CA ASP A 70 -18.18 -11.42 3.12
C ASP A 70 -17.51 -11.44 1.72
N LEU A 71 -16.35 -10.81 1.55
CA LEU A 71 -15.56 -10.92 0.32
C LEU A 71 -14.97 -12.32 0.14
N ASP A 72 -14.57 -12.62 -1.10
CA ASP A 72 -13.85 -13.87 -1.40
C ASP A 72 -12.65 -14.05 -0.45
N PRO A 73 -12.47 -15.26 0.13
CA PRO A 73 -11.38 -15.57 1.05
C PRO A 73 -10.00 -15.15 0.59
N TYR A 74 -9.74 -15.21 -0.71
CA TYR A 74 -8.49 -14.75 -1.30
C TYR A 74 -8.15 -13.31 -0.92
N TYR A 75 -9.12 -12.40 -0.97
CA TYR A 75 -8.90 -10.97 -0.76
C TYR A 75 -8.69 -10.63 0.71
N TRP A 76 -9.57 -11.07 1.61
CA TRP A 76 -9.41 -10.72 3.02
C TRP A 76 -8.19 -11.41 3.65
N GLN A 77 -7.89 -12.66 3.28
CA GLN A 77 -6.69 -13.36 3.74
C GLN A 77 -5.43 -12.70 3.18
N GLY A 78 -5.45 -12.34 1.90
CA GLY A 78 -4.35 -11.63 1.25
C GLY A 78 -4.09 -10.27 1.90
N PHE A 79 -5.15 -9.52 2.21
CA PHE A 79 -5.02 -8.22 2.89
C PHE A 79 -4.39 -8.39 4.27
N LEU A 80 -4.94 -9.27 5.12
CA LEU A 80 -4.41 -9.48 6.48
C LEU A 80 -2.98 -10.03 6.49
N SER A 81 -2.58 -10.76 5.45
CA SER A 81 -1.21 -11.30 5.33
C SER A 81 -0.23 -10.38 4.58
N SER A 82 -0.65 -9.18 4.16
CA SER A 82 0.18 -8.26 3.37
C SER A 82 0.69 -8.85 2.04
N ARG A 83 -0.10 -9.73 1.40
CA ARG A 83 0.29 -10.50 0.20
C ARG A 83 -0.35 -10.02 -1.10
N LEU A 84 -1.28 -9.05 -1.03
CA LEU A 84 -1.95 -8.54 -2.23
C LEU A 84 -1.06 -7.56 -2.99
N SER A 85 -1.13 -7.64 -4.31
CA SER A 85 -0.61 -6.63 -5.22
C SER A 85 -1.42 -5.34 -5.13
N LEU A 86 -0.87 -4.24 -5.65
CA LEU A 86 -1.56 -2.95 -5.74
C LEU A 86 -2.93 -3.07 -6.43
N ARG A 87 -2.97 -3.85 -7.52
CA ARG A 87 -4.19 -4.04 -8.31
C ARG A 87 -5.26 -4.78 -7.53
N GLU A 88 -4.87 -5.80 -6.78
CA GLU A 88 -5.78 -6.55 -5.92
C GLU A 88 -6.26 -5.71 -4.74
N LEU A 89 -5.42 -4.83 -4.19
CA LEU A 89 -5.83 -3.88 -3.16
C LEU A 89 -6.86 -2.87 -3.67
N LEU A 90 -6.71 -2.40 -4.91
CA LEU A 90 -7.70 -1.56 -5.57
C LEU A 90 -9.03 -2.31 -5.75
N PHE A 91 -8.98 -3.55 -6.24
CA PHE A 91 -10.18 -4.38 -6.39
C PHE A 91 -10.86 -4.68 -5.06
N LEU A 92 -10.09 -5.02 -4.02
CA LEU A 92 -10.61 -5.20 -2.66
C LEU A 92 -11.27 -3.91 -2.17
N SER A 93 -10.62 -2.75 -2.33
CA SER A 93 -11.19 -1.46 -1.90
C SER A 93 -12.51 -1.14 -2.62
N LEU A 94 -12.58 -1.39 -3.93
CA LEU A 94 -13.80 -1.21 -4.73
C LEU A 94 -14.90 -2.20 -4.32
N SER A 95 -14.54 -3.46 -4.08
CA SER A 95 -15.49 -4.52 -3.70
C SER A 95 -16.05 -4.28 -2.28
N LEU A 96 -15.19 -3.84 -1.35
CA LEU A 96 -15.62 -3.39 -0.02
C LEU A 96 -16.58 -2.22 -0.13
N PHE A 97 -16.26 -1.24 -0.98
CA PHE A 97 -17.13 -0.08 -1.16
C PHE A 97 -18.47 -0.47 -1.81
N SER A 98 -18.47 -1.39 -2.78
CA SER A 98 -19.71 -1.89 -3.41
C SER A 98 -20.56 -2.72 -2.45
N ASN A 99 -19.95 -3.54 -1.60
CA ASN A 99 -20.68 -4.39 -0.65
C ASN A 99 -21.05 -3.65 0.65
N ALA A 100 -20.40 -2.52 0.95
CA ALA A 100 -20.73 -1.71 2.10
C ALA A 100 -22.14 -1.12 1.98
N SER A 101 -22.92 -1.27 3.06
CA SER A 101 -24.23 -0.61 3.22
C SER A 101 -24.13 0.92 3.04
N ASN A 102 -25.20 1.57 2.57
CA ASN A 102 -25.25 3.03 2.39
C ASN A 102 -24.76 3.85 3.61
N PRO A 103 -25.09 3.51 4.88
CA PRO A 103 -24.55 4.26 6.02
C PRO A 103 -23.05 4.01 6.26
N SER A 104 -22.51 2.82 5.94
CA SER A 104 -21.07 2.59 5.99
C SER A 104 -20.31 3.33 4.88
N ARG A 105 -20.88 3.45 3.68
CA ARG A 105 -20.30 4.30 2.62
C ARG A 105 -20.24 5.76 3.05
N PHE A 106 -21.30 6.25 3.71
CA PHE A 106 -21.33 7.61 4.25
C PHE A 106 -20.28 7.80 5.36
N ASP A 107 -20.15 6.86 6.30
CA ASP A 107 -19.10 6.87 7.33
C ASP A 107 -17.69 6.87 6.71
N ILE A 108 -17.44 6.06 5.68
CA ILE A 108 -16.14 6.02 4.99
C ILE A 108 -15.86 7.36 4.30
N VAL A 109 -16.81 7.90 3.53
CA VAL A 109 -16.64 9.17 2.79
C VAL A 109 -16.44 10.36 3.74
N THR A 110 -17.12 10.38 4.88
CA THR A 110 -17.07 11.51 5.82
C THR A 110 -15.93 11.41 6.84
N LYS A 111 -15.58 10.20 7.30
CA LYS A 111 -14.54 9.99 8.33
C LYS A 111 -13.16 9.67 7.75
N CYS A 112 -13.08 9.25 6.50
CA CYS A 112 -11.82 8.86 5.85
C CYS A 112 -11.29 9.81 4.74
N PRO A 113 -11.69 11.10 4.62
CA PRO A 113 -11.15 11.94 3.54
C PRO A 113 -9.67 12.25 3.75
N VAL A 114 -9.23 12.44 5.00
CA VAL A 114 -7.84 12.79 5.32
C VAL A 114 -6.84 11.66 4.99
N PRO A 115 -7.04 10.40 5.42
CA PRO A 115 -6.13 9.31 5.07
C PRO A 115 -6.13 9.04 3.57
N LEU A 116 -7.26 9.21 2.89
CA LEU A 116 -7.37 9.03 1.44
C LEU A 116 -6.59 10.10 0.68
N VAL A 117 -6.74 11.39 1.06
CA VAL A 117 -5.96 12.48 0.46
C VAL A 117 -4.47 12.29 0.71
N LYS A 118 -4.08 11.86 1.93
CA LYS A 118 -2.68 11.54 2.26
C LYS A 118 -2.13 10.43 1.38
N MET A 119 -2.87 9.32 1.23
CA MET A 119 -2.49 8.22 0.34
C MET A 119 -2.33 8.71 -1.11
N MET A 120 -3.30 9.45 -1.64
CA MET A 120 -3.25 9.98 -3.01
C MET A 120 -2.08 10.94 -3.23
N GLY A 121 -1.78 11.79 -2.24
CA GLY A 121 -0.62 12.68 -2.26
C GLY A 121 0.69 11.91 -2.28
N ASN A 122 0.82 10.88 -1.43
CA ASN A 122 2.01 10.03 -1.39
C ASN A 122 2.17 9.23 -2.69
N LEU A 123 1.09 8.69 -3.26
CA LEU A 123 1.14 8.01 -4.57
C LEU A 123 1.59 8.95 -5.69
N ALA A 124 1.12 10.21 -5.69
CA ALA A 124 1.53 11.20 -6.67
C ALA A 124 3.01 11.59 -6.50
N LEU A 125 3.49 11.74 -5.26
CA LEU A 125 4.89 12.01 -4.96
C LEU A 125 5.81 10.86 -5.38
N GLU A 126 5.38 9.62 -5.18
CA GLU A 126 6.17 8.43 -5.57
C GLU A 126 6.20 8.21 -7.08
N ALA A 127 5.22 8.74 -7.82
CA ALA A 127 5.14 8.65 -9.28
C ALA A 127 6.00 9.67 -10.04
N ILE A 128 6.60 10.66 -9.35
CA ILE A 128 7.44 11.74 -9.91
C ILE A 128 8.92 11.42 -9.65
#